data_AF-A0A074JTK9-F1
#
_entry.id   AF-A0A074JTK9-F1
#
_cell.length_a   1.000
_cell.length_b   1.000
_cell.length_c   1.000
_cell.angle_alpha   90.00
_cell.angle_beta   90.00
_cell.angle_gamma   90.00
#
_symmetry.space_group_name_H-M   'P 1'
#
loop_
_entity.id
_entity.type
_entity.pdbx_description
1 polymer ?
#
loop_
_entity_poly.entity_id
_entity_poly.type
_entity_poly.pdbx_seq_one_letter_code
_entity_poly.pdbx_strand_id
1 'polypeptide(L)'
;MNKETVGGGGASVDLLDLTEALYRDVAEELASALQGVRRGEVTEAKAAVSAVKDLRTAFQLVMEERTRVEKLRKQIAGVATGREGALDFDLARAEIGRRLARLRDAEGR
;
A
#
# COMPACT_ATOMS: atom_id res chain seq x y z
N MET A 1 17.39 -9.39 24.49
CA MET A 1 17.04 -9.68 23.08
C MET A 1 15.62 -9.17 22.85
N ASN A 2 15.45 -7.87 22.63
CA ASN A 2 14.13 -7.24 22.52
C ASN A 2 13.95 -6.80 21.07
N LYS A 3 13.02 -7.46 20.36
CA LYS A 3 12.61 -7.09 19.01
C LYS A 3 11.70 -5.88 19.10
N GLU A 4 12.22 -4.72 18.74
CA GLU A 4 11.42 -3.55 18.44
C GLU A 4 10.71 -3.77 17.10
N THR A 5 9.38 -3.77 17.12
CA THR A 5 8.55 -3.72 15.93
C THR A 5 8.62 -2.32 15.36
N VAL A 6 9.45 -2.13 14.33
CA VAL A 6 9.50 -0.89 13.54
C VAL A 6 8.18 -0.74 12.80
N GLY A 7 7.41 0.27 13.21
CA GLY A 7 6.15 0.66 12.59
C GLY A 7 6.36 1.16 11.17
N GLY A 8 5.69 0.53 10.21
CA GLY A 8 5.78 0.79 8.77
C GLY A 8 5.13 2.09 8.27
N GLY A 9 5.00 3.12 9.12
CA GLY A 9 4.43 4.42 8.73
C GLY A 9 5.42 5.34 8.01
N GLY A 10 6.73 5.21 8.29
CA GLY A 10 7.77 6.06 7.67
C GLY A 10 8.01 5.75 6.19
N ALA A 11 7.94 4.47 5.80
CA ALA A 11 8.20 4.03 4.43
C ALA A 11 7.11 4.46 3.42
N SER A 12 5.87 4.69 3.88
CA SER A 12 4.78 5.15 3.00
C SER A 12 4.82 6.65 2.70
N VAL A 13 5.31 7.46 3.64
CA VAL A 13 5.51 8.91 3.45
C VAL A 13 6.70 9.14 2.52
N ASP A 14 7.80 8.42 2.76
CA ASP A 14 9.01 8.43 1.92
C ASP A 14 8.71 8.07 0.44
N LEU A 15 7.86 7.07 0.22
CA LEU A 15 7.45 6.70 -1.13
C LEU A 15 6.55 7.76 -1.80
N LEU A 16 5.77 8.53 -1.04
CA LEU A 16 4.97 9.62 -1.59
C LEU A 16 5.86 10.77 -2.05
N ASP A 17 6.82 11.16 -1.20
CA ASP A 17 7.79 12.21 -1.49
C ASP A 17 8.68 11.85 -2.69
N LEU A 18 9.12 10.58 -2.77
CA LEU A 18 9.83 10.06 -3.93
C LEU A 18 9.00 10.10 -5.21
N THR A 19 7.70 9.80 -5.11
CA THR A 19 6.78 9.86 -6.26
C THR A 19 6.56 11.31 -6.70
N GLU A 20 6.44 12.26 -5.77
CA GLU A 20 6.31 13.68 -6.07
C GLU A 20 7.57 14.24 -6.76
N ALA A 21 8.76 13.85 -6.31
CA ALA A 21 10.02 14.20 -6.96
C ALA A 21 10.04 13.69 -8.41
N LEU A 22 9.70 12.41 -8.63
CA LEU A 22 9.59 11.84 -9.98
C LEU A 22 8.57 12.57 -10.87
N TYR A 23 7.44 13.02 -10.32
CA TYR A 23 6.47 13.81 -11.07
C TYR A 23 7.01 15.17 -11.51
N ARG A 24 7.82 15.81 -10.65
CA ARG A 24 8.44 17.09 -10.96
C ARG A 24 9.46 16.92 -12.09
N ASP A 25 10.30 15.90 -12.00
CA ASP A 25 11.32 15.60 -13.02
C ASP A 25 10.67 15.32 -14.39
N VAL A 26 9.65 14.47 -14.43
CA VAL A 26 8.93 14.15 -15.67
C VAL A 26 8.19 15.38 -16.24
N ALA A 27 7.65 16.25 -15.37
CA ALA A 27 7.00 17.49 -15.81
C ALA A 27 8.02 18.48 -16.42
N GLU A 28 9.23 18.56 -15.89
CA GLU A 28 10.31 19.38 -16.42
C GLU A 28 10.81 18.87 -17.77
N GLU A 29 11.02 17.56 -17.91
CA GLU A 29 11.38 16.93 -19.19
C GLU A 29 10.31 17.17 -20.25
N LEU A 30 9.02 17.06 -19.88
CA LEU A 30 7.91 17.33 -20.77
C LEU A 30 7.86 18.80 -21.21
N ALA A 31 8.09 19.73 -20.28
CA ALA A 31 8.12 21.15 -20.56
C ALA A 31 9.25 21.49 -21.55
N SER A 32 10.43 20.87 -21.38
CA SER A 32 11.58 21.01 -22.27
C SER A 32 11.28 20.46 -23.68
N ALA A 33 10.71 19.26 -23.77
CA ALA A 33 10.29 18.67 -25.05
C ALA A 33 9.28 19.57 -25.79
N LEU A 34 8.30 20.14 -25.07
CA LEU A 34 7.32 21.09 -25.62
C LEU A 34 7.95 22.41 -26.10
N GLN A 35 9.11 22.82 -25.55
CA GLN A 35 9.85 23.96 -26.09
C GLN A 35 10.58 23.61 -27.38
N GLY A 36 11.16 22.40 -27.50
CA GLY A 36 11.77 21.92 -28.75
C GLY A 36 10.75 21.86 -29.91
N VAL A 37 9.55 21.34 -29.64
CA VAL A 37 8.44 21.34 -30.62
C VAL A 37 8.11 22.76 -31.12
N ARG A 38 8.10 23.74 -30.21
CA ARG A 38 7.83 25.15 -30.55
C ARG A 38 8.91 25.79 -31.43
N ARG A 39 10.11 25.20 -31.50
CA ARG A 39 11.22 25.66 -32.35
C ARG A 39 11.22 25.05 -33.75
N GLY A 40 10.26 24.17 -34.08
CA GLY A 40 10.08 23.63 -35.44
C GLY A 40 10.77 22.28 -35.70
N GLU A 41 11.27 21.60 -34.67
CA GLU A 41 11.86 20.27 -34.74
C GLU A 41 10.77 19.17 -34.72
N VAL A 42 9.97 19.10 -35.79
CA VAL A 42 8.67 18.38 -35.82
C VAL A 42 8.79 16.84 -35.86
N THR A 43 9.87 16.30 -36.42
CA THR A 43 10.10 14.84 -36.48
C THR A 43 10.46 14.26 -35.12
N GLU A 44 11.34 14.95 -34.38
CA GLU A 44 11.72 14.57 -33.01
C GLU A 44 10.57 14.84 -32.03
N ALA A 45 9.77 15.89 -32.27
CA ALA A 45 8.56 16.19 -31.50
C ALA A 45 7.56 15.02 -31.47
N LYS A 46 7.31 14.35 -32.61
CA LYS A 46 6.34 13.25 -32.67
C LYS A 46 6.84 12.02 -31.89
N ALA A 47 8.13 11.71 -32.01
CA ALA A 47 8.75 10.62 -31.25
C ALA A 47 8.72 10.91 -29.74
N ALA A 48 9.06 12.14 -29.33
CA ALA A 48 8.99 12.59 -27.94
C ALA A 48 7.56 12.51 -27.37
N VAL A 49 6.55 12.97 -28.12
CA VAL A 49 5.14 12.86 -27.71
C VAL A 49 4.69 11.41 -27.56
N SER A 50 5.18 10.49 -28.40
CA SER A 50 4.90 9.06 -28.26
C SER A 50 5.53 8.50 -26.98
N ALA A 51 6.83 8.75 -26.77
CA ALA A 51 7.56 8.28 -25.60
C ALA A 51 6.93 8.77 -24.28
N VAL A 52 6.46 10.02 -24.24
CA VAL A 52 5.73 10.57 -23.09
C VAL A 52 4.40 9.83 -22.85
N LYS A 53 3.64 9.52 -23.91
CA LYS A 53 2.38 8.77 -23.78
C LYS A 53 2.61 7.35 -23.29
N ASP A 54 3.66 6.71 -23.78
CA ASP A 54 4.06 5.36 -23.38
C ASP A 54 4.49 5.37 -21.91
N LEU A 55 5.29 6.35 -21.49
CA LEU A 55 5.70 6.55 -20.09
C LEU A 55 4.49 6.79 -19.18
N ARG A 56 3.55 7.65 -19.58
CA ARG A 56 2.30 7.88 -18.84
C ARG A 56 1.48 6.60 -18.68
N THR A 57 1.43 5.76 -19.72
CA THR A 57 0.68 4.51 -19.71
C THR A 57 1.35 3.48 -18.79
N ALA A 58 2.66 3.30 -18.90
CA ALA A 58 3.43 2.42 -18.03
C ALA A 58 3.32 2.85 -16.56
N PHE A 59 3.36 4.16 -16.31
CA PHE A 59 3.19 4.72 -14.97
C PHE A 59 1.81 4.44 -14.39
N GLN A 60 0.74 4.64 -15.18
CA GLN A 60 -0.63 4.35 -14.75
C GLN A 60 -0.78 2.88 -14.32
N LEU A 61 -0.19 1.95 -15.08
CA LEU A 61 -0.19 0.52 -14.76
C LEU A 61 0.51 0.23 -13.41
N VAL A 62 1.65 0.88 -13.15
CA VAL A 62 2.38 0.73 -11.88
C VAL A 62 1.56 1.23 -10.69
N MET A 63 0.85 2.35 -10.85
CA MET A 63 -0.01 2.90 -9.79
C MET A 63 -1.21 2.00 -9.48
N GLU A 64 -1.80 1.39 -10.51
CA GLU A 64 -2.84 0.38 -10.34
C GLU A 64 -2.33 -0.85 -9.60
N GLU A 65 -1.15 -1.35 -9.95
CA GLU A 65 -0.54 -2.49 -9.27
C GLU A 65 -0.17 -2.15 -7.81
N ARG A 66 0.34 -0.95 -7.55
CA ARG A 66 0.58 -0.47 -6.18
C ARG A 66 -0.70 -0.46 -5.34
N THR A 67 -1.79 0.05 -5.91
CA THR A 67 -3.11 0.05 -5.25
C THR A 67 -3.57 -1.38 -4.96
N ARG A 68 -3.37 -2.31 -5.89
CA ARG A 68 -3.68 -3.73 -5.73
C ARG A 68 -2.84 -4.37 -4.63
N VAL A 69 -1.54 -4.12 -4.60
CA VAL A 69 -0.62 -4.63 -3.56
C VAL A 69 -0.98 -4.06 -2.18
N GLU A 70 -1.30 -2.77 -2.08
CA GLU A 70 -1.74 -2.17 -0.82
C GLU A 70 -3.05 -2.77 -0.32
N LYS A 71 -4.01 -3.02 -1.22
CA LYS A 71 -5.25 -3.73 -0.89
C LYS A 71 -4.97 -5.13 -0.37
N LEU A 72 -4.10 -5.89 -1.04
CA LEU A 72 -3.69 -7.23 -0.62
C LEU A 72 -2.97 -7.20 0.75
N ARG A 73 -2.05 -6.26 0.95
CA ARG A 73 -1.39 -6.05 2.25
C ARG A 73 -2.40 -5.76 3.36
N LYS A 74 -3.38 -4.88 3.10
CA LYS A 74 -4.46 -4.58 4.05
C LYS A 74 -5.37 -5.78 4.31
N GLN A 75 -5.65 -6.62 3.32
CA GLN A 75 -6.42 -7.84 3.51
C GLN A 75 -5.65 -8.86 4.38
N ILE A 76 -4.38 -9.10 4.07
CA ILE A 76 -3.51 -9.98 4.88
C ILE A 76 -3.37 -9.42 6.29
N ALA A 77 -3.13 -8.11 6.43
CA ALA A 77 -3.05 -7.46 7.73
C ALA A 77 -4.40 -7.46 8.45
N GLY A 78 -5.54 -7.29 7.78
CA GLY A 78 -6.87 -7.36 8.37
C GLY A 78 -7.20 -8.77 8.87
N VAL A 79 -6.78 -9.79 8.13
CA VAL A 79 -6.80 -11.21 8.57
C VAL A 79 -5.87 -11.41 9.77
N ALA A 80 -4.70 -10.75 9.81
CA ALA A 80 -3.74 -10.87 10.90
C ALA A 80 -4.01 -9.99 12.14
N THR A 81 -4.77 -8.89 12.00
CA THR A 81 -5.03 -7.89 13.05
C THR A 81 -6.47 -7.88 13.55
N GLY A 82 -7.32 -8.76 13.02
CA GLY A 82 -8.58 -9.07 13.69
C GLY A 82 -9.63 -7.98 13.68
N ARG A 83 -9.43 -6.91 12.91
CA ARG A 83 -10.18 -5.66 13.11
C ARG A 83 -11.62 -5.69 12.59
N GLU A 84 -12.00 -6.74 11.87
CA GLU A 84 -13.39 -7.12 11.64
C GLU A 84 -13.50 -8.63 11.87
N GLY A 85 -13.82 -9.03 13.10
CA GLY A 85 -14.11 -10.43 13.44
C GLY A 85 -13.04 -11.23 14.19
N ALA A 86 -11.99 -10.61 14.77
CA ALA A 86 -11.15 -11.38 15.69
C ALA A 86 -11.93 -11.80 16.94
N LEU A 87 -11.91 -13.10 17.20
CA LEU A 87 -12.30 -13.67 18.47
C LEU A 87 -11.35 -13.16 19.56
N ASP A 88 -11.91 -12.54 20.59
CA ASP A 88 -11.17 -12.26 21.82
C ASP A 88 -10.88 -13.59 22.52
N PHE A 89 -9.67 -14.11 22.33
CA PHE A 89 -9.25 -15.39 22.89
C PHE A 89 -9.15 -15.37 24.42
N ASP A 90 -8.92 -14.21 25.01
CA ASP A 90 -8.82 -14.10 26.47
C ASP A 90 -10.21 -14.12 27.10
N LEU A 91 -11.17 -13.39 26.52
CA LEU A 91 -12.58 -13.47 26.90
C LEU A 91 -13.15 -14.88 26.67
N ALA A 92 -12.84 -15.50 25.52
CA ALA A 92 -13.27 -16.87 25.22
C ALA A 92 -12.68 -17.87 26.23
N ARG A 93 -11.38 -17.75 26.56
CA ARG A 93 -10.73 -18.60 27.56
C ARG A 93 -11.36 -18.42 28.94
N ALA A 94 -11.65 -17.19 29.35
CA ALA A 94 -12.32 -16.91 30.61
C ALA A 94 -13.72 -17.53 30.67
N GLU A 95 -14.50 -17.43 29.59
CA GLU A 95 -15.84 -18.02 29.52
C GLU A 95 -15.80 -19.56 29.55
N ILE A 96 -14.88 -20.19 28.81
CA ILE A 96 -14.68 -21.66 28.86
C ILE A 96 -14.31 -22.09 30.29
N GLY A 97 -13.39 -21.39 30.95
CA GLY A 97 -13.00 -21.69 32.32
C GLY A 97 -14.16 -21.65 33.31
N ARG A 98 -15.02 -20.63 33.22
CA ARG A 98 -16.24 -20.52 34.03
C ARG A 98 -17.19 -21.71 33.81
N ARG A 99 -17.41 -22.12 32.55
CA ARG A 99 -18.27 -23.27 32.23
C ARG A 99 -17.71 -24.57 32.78
N LEU A 100 -16.41 -24.79 32.64
CA LEU A 100 -15.73 -25.96 33.20
C LEU A 100 -15.80 -26.01 34.73
N ALA A 101 -15.67 -24.86 35.41
CA ALA A 101 -15.83 -24.79 36.86
C ALA A 101 -17.25 -25.22 37.28
N ARG A 102 -18.29 -24.70 36.62
CA ARG A 102 -19.68 -25.10 36.89
C ARG A 102 -19.92 -26.60 36.68
N LEU A 103 -19.31 -27.19 35.66
CA LEU A 103 -19.42 -28.64 35.42
C LEU A 103 -18.76 -29.45 36.54
N ARG A 104 -17.56 -29.04 36.99
CA ARG A 104 -16.89 -29.70 38.13
C ARG A 104 -17.70 -29.57 39.43
N ASP A 105 -18.28 -28.41 39.68
CA ASP A 105 -19.12 -28.18 40.86
C ASP A 105 -20.41 -29.02 40.83
N ALA A 106 -20.90 -29.36 39.62
CA ALA A 106 -22.04 -30.23 39.42
C ALA A 106 -21.69 -31.74 39.53
N GLU A 107 -20.46 -32.14 39.17
CA GLU A 107 -19.96 -33.52 39.32
C GLU A 107 -19.48 -33.84 40.75
N GLY A 108 -19.10 -32.84 41.54
CA GLY A 108 -18.63 -32.99 42.92
C GLY A 108 -19.73 -33.14 43.99
N ARG A 109 -20.98 -33.43 43.58
CA ARG A 109 -22.15 -33.56 44.45
C ARG A 109 -22.81 -34.94 44.32
#